data_AF-A0A9X4GRU0-F1
#
_entry.id   AF-A0A9X4GRU0-F1
#
_cell.length_a   1.000
_cell.length_b   1.000
_cell.length_c   1.000
_cell.angle_alpha   90.00
_cell.angle_beta   90.00
_cell.angle_gamma   90.00
#
_symmetry.space_group_name_H-M   'P 1'
#
loop_
_entity.id
_entity.type
_entity.pdbx_description
1 polymer ?
#
loop_
_entity_poly.entity_id
_entity_poly.type
_entity_poly.pdbx_seq_one_letter_code
_entity_poly.pdbx_strand_id
1 'polypeptide(L)'
;MNKYIIYFPFGYTFLSRIKTISKFISFLLTIPLPCFLFFYFGLLDVEERTLSLGIVFILAYSILYIFYENGYIENDIKTVKKEINPTLRIVGELYNYIDGNYNKIIIIRILFYALSLYLLSFFTIDDVIVKVVFYSIATSVIYFFHNKTRNAMKVFTFLLLSSSRFIFPLMIFSSYIVPEKIGFTFLSLFIYTIPAFFIYSAKTFTVMRFVIGQENKYKLIYYAVACIIILMLYFFVLRFDVLLLMGAILFYMLLLISLKKILNK
;
A
#
# COMPACT_ATOMS: atom_id res chain seq x y z
N MET A 1 18.71 -7.12 -17.12
CA MET A 1 17.33 -6.97 -16.58
C MET A 1 16.56 -6.07 -17.54
N ASN A 2 15.33 -6.43 -17.93
CA ASN A 2 14.57 -5.65 -18.92
C ASN A 2 14.13 -4.29 -18.33
N LYS A 3 14.80 -3.21 -18.73
CA LYS A 3 14.53 -1.84 -18.26
C LYS A 3 13.15 -1.31 -18.66
N TYR A 4 12.50 -1.89 -19.67
CA TYR A 4 11.19 -1.47 -20.16
C TYR A 4 10.03 -1.86 -19.22
N ILE A 5 10.27 -2.72 -18.22
CA ILE A 5 9.26 -3.04 -17.20
C ILE A 5 8.84 -1.78 -16.41
N ILE A 6 9.70 -0.76 -16.32
CA ILE A 6 9.42 0.49 -15.60
C ILE A 6 8.19 1.25 -16.11
N TYR A 7 7.74 1.00 -17.35
CA TYR A 7 6.57 1.68 -17.90
C TYR A 7 5.24 1.11 -17.38
N PHE A 8 5.25 -0.10 -16.81
CA PHE A 8 4.06 -0.78 -16.31
C PHE A 8 3.87 -0.57 -14.79
N PRO A 9 2.63 -0.68 -14.28
CA PRO A 9 2.37 -0.72 -12.84
C PRO A 9 3.17 -1.82 -12.15
N PHE A 10 3.64 -1.56 -10.93
CA PHE A 10 4.53 -2.41 -10.13
C PHE A 10 5.94 -2.62 -10.71
N GLY A 11 6.19 -2.18 -11.95
CA GLY A 11 7.45 -2.40 -12.61
C GLY A 11 8.63 -1.71 -11.92
N TYR A 12 8.45 -0.45 -11.51
CA TYR A 12 9.51 0.25 -10.78
C TYR A 12 9.76 -0.38 -9.41
N THR A 13 8.72 -0.80 -8.70
CA THR A 13 8.80 -1.45 -7.39
C THR A 13 9.56 -2.77 -7.49
N PHE A 14 9.28 -3.55 -8.53
CA PHE A 14 10.00 -4.78 -8.83
C PHE A 14 11.50 -4.50 -9.03
N LEU A 15 11.84 -3.54 -9.88
CA LEU A 15 13.24 -3.20 -10.21
C LEU A 15 14.01 -2.59 -9.02
N SER A 16 13.36 -1.76 -8.20
CA SER A 16 14.03 -0.91 -7.21
C SER A 16 14.01 -1.43 -5.77
N ARG A 17 12.91 -2.10 -5.35
CA ARG A 17 12.68 -2.48 -3.95
C ARG A 17 12.74 -3.98 -3.74
N ILE A 18 12.11 -4.72 -4.64
CA ILE A 18 11.78 -6.13 -4.44
C ILE A 18 12.89 -7.02 -5.01
N LYS A 19 13.31 -6.76 -6.26
CA LYS A 19 14.43 -7.40 -6.98
C LYS A 19 14.32 -8.91 -7.20
N THR A 20 13.40 -9.63 -6.53
CA THR A 20 13.14 -11.06 -6.72
C THR A 20 11.65 -11.39 -6.72
N ILE A 21 11.27 -12.45 -7.44
CA ILE A 21 9.87 -12.92 -7.52
C ILE A 21 9.34 -13.31 -6.13
N SER A 22 10.13 -13.99 -5.31
CA SER A 22 9.74 -14.36 -3.94
C SER A 22 9.39 -13.12 -3.08
N LYS A 23 10.19 -12.05 -3.16
CA LYS A 23 9.89 -10.79 -2.48
C LYS A 23 8.67 -10.08 -3.09
N PHE A 24 8.39 -10.28 -4.38
CA PHE A 24 7.21 -9.75 -5.05
C PHE A 24 5.94 -10.41 -4.54
N ILE A 25 5.93 -11.74 -4.50
CA ILE A 25 4.86 -12.53 -3.91
C ILE A 25 4.65 -12.12 -2.46
N SER A 26 5.73 -12.04 -1.67
CA SER A 26 5.65 -11.56 -0.28
C SER A 26 5.01 -10.17 -0.19
N PHE A 27 5.28 -9.25 -1.10
CA PHE A 27 4.66 -7.92 -1.11
C PHE A 27 3.15 -8.02 -1.37
N LEU A 28 2.74 -8.77 -2.39
CA LEU A 28 1.33 -8.99 -2.72
C LEU A 28 0.56 -9.59 -1.53
N LEU A 29 1.15 -10.59 -0.87
CA LEU A 29 0.59 -11.26 0.31
C LEU A 29 0.50 -10.35 1.54
N THR A 30 1.30 -9.29 1.63
CA THR A 30 1.34 -8.42 2.83
C THR A 30 0.40 -7.22 2.72
N ILE A 31 0.11 -6.73 1.51
CA ILE A 31 -0.63 -5.46 1.34
C ILE A 31 -1.82 -5.63 0.36
N PRO A 32 -1.63 -5.84 -0.97
CA PRO A 32 -2.76 -6.01 -1.89
C PRO A 32 -3.76 -7.08 -1.47
N LEU A 33 -3.29 -8.27 -1.09
CA LEU A 33 -4.18 -9.39 -0.76
C LEU A 33 -5.02 -9.10 0.50
N PRO A 34 -4.44 -8.69 1.65
CA PRO A 34 -5.24 -8.28 2.81
C PRO A 34 -6.22 -7.15 2.51
N CYS A 35 -5.83 -6.17 1.69
CA CYS A 35 -6.69 -5.06 1.28
C CYS A 35 -7.89 -5.56 0.44
N PHE A 36 -7.63 -6.43 -0.54
CA PHE A 36 -8.67 -7.07 -1.36
C PHE A 36 -9.61 -7.93 -0.52
N LEU A 37 -9.08 -8.79 0.35
CA LEU A 37 -9.90 -9.66 1.20
C LEU A 37 -10.81 -8.83 2.11
N PHE A 38 -10.27 -7.78 2.71
CA PHE A 38 -11.03 -6.90 3.58
C PHE A 38 -12.14 -6.15 2.82
N PHE A 39 -11.83 -5.62 1.63
CA PHE A 39 -12.83 -5.04 0.73
C PHE A 39 -13.93 -6.06 0.39
N TYR A 40 -13.55 -7.15 -0.28
CA TYR A 40 -14.46 -8.03 -0.97
C TYR A 40 -15.31 -8.88 -0.02
N PHE A 41 -14.70 -9.42 1.04
CA PHE A 41 -15.42 -10.29 1.98
C PHE A 41 -15.90 -9.56 3.23
N GLY A 42 -15.32 -8.40 3.56
CA GLY A 42 -15.66 -7.63 4.75
C GLY A 42 -16.68 -6.55 4.45
N LEU A 43 -16.27 -5.59 3.62
CA LEU A 43 -16.99 -4.32 3.44
C LEU A 43 -18.20 -4.42 2.50
N LEU A 44 -18.17 -5.35 1.55
CA LEU A 44 -19.28 -5.56 0.62
C LEU A 44 -20.41 -6.41 1.22
N ASP A 45 -21.62 -6.17 0.72
CA ASP A 45 -22.73 -7.11 0.83
C ASP A 45 -22.42 -8.40 0.03
N VAL A 46 -23.15 -9.48 0.28
CA VAL A 46 -22.98 -10.75 -0.45
C VAL A 46 -23.38 -10.59 -1.91
N GLU A 47 -24.43 -9.83 -2.21
CA GLU A 47 -24.95 -9.64 -3.57
C GLU A 47 -23.97 -8.87 -4.47
N GLU A 48 -23.22 -7.93 -3.88
CA GLU A 48 -22.23 -7.11 -4.59
C GLU A 48 -20.92 -7.85 -4.91
N ARG A 49 -20.71 -9.07 -4.35
CA ARG A 49 -19.49 -9.88 -4.55
C ARG A 49 -19.47 -10.58 -5.89
N THR A 50 -19.48 -9.79 -6.96
CA THR A 50 -19.37 -10.28 -8.32
C THR A 50 -17.90 -10.39 -8.75
N LEU A 51 -17.60 -11.38 -9.61
CA LEU A 51 -16.28 -11.53 -10.22
C LEU A 51 -15.83 -10.24 -10.93
N SER A 52 -16.76 -9.56 -11.59
CA SER A 52 -16.51 -8.28 -12.27
C SER A 52 -15.98 -7.24 -11.28
N LEU A 53 -16.67 -7.02 -10.16
CA LEU A 53 -16.25 -6.04 -9.15
C LEU A 53 -14.88 -6.41 -8.54
N GLY A 54 -14.62 -7.69 -8.34
CA GLY A 54 -13.30 -8.18 -7.89
C GLY A 54 -12.18 -7.82 -8.86
N ILE A 55 -12.41 -7.99 -10.17
CA ILE A 55 -11.45 -7.62 -11.23
C ILE A 55 -11.28 -6.09 -11.28
N VAL A 56 -12.38 -5.33 -11.21
CA VAL A 56 -12.37 -3.87 -11.18
C VAL A 56 -11.54 -3.35 -10.00
N PHE A 57 -11.64 -3.98 -8.82
CA PHE A 57 -10.78 -3.63 -7.68
C PHE A 57 -9.29 -3.82 -7.99
N ILE A 58 -8.91 -4.96 -8.55
CA ILE A 58 -7.51 -5.27 -8.88
C ILE A 58 -6.96 -4.26 -9.90
N LEU A 59 -7.77 -3.91 -10.91
CA LEU A 59 -7.42 -2.90 -11.91
C LEU A 59 -7.28 -1.51 -11.28
N ALA A 60 -8.27 -1.05 -10.51
CA ALA A 60 -8.24 0.23 -9.83
C ALA A 60 -7.06 0.36 -8.86
N TYR A 61 -6.76 -0.70 -8.09
CA TYR A 61 -5.58 -0.75 -7.22
C TYR A 61 -4.30 -0.59 -8.04
N SER A 62 -4.17 -1.33 -9.14
CA SER A 62 -2.99 -1.30 -10.02
C SER A 62 -2.79 0.08 -10.66
N ILE A 63 -3.88 0.71 -11.11
CA ILE A 63 -3.92 2.06 -11.68
C ILE A 63 -3.47 3.09 -10.65
N LEU A 64 -4.03 3.05 -9.43
CA LEU A 64 -3.63 3.93 -8.32
C LEU A 64 -2.13 3.78 -7.99
N TYR A 65 -1.63 2.55 -8.03
CA TYR A 65 -0.23 2.24 -7.71
C TYR A 65 0.77 2.88 -8.69
N ILE A 66 0.34 3.27 -9.90
CA ILE A 66 1.19 4.00 -10.86
C ILE A 66 1.73 5.29 -10.24
N PHE A 67 0.87 6.09 -9.62
CA PHE A 67 1.25 7.35 -8.98
C PHE A 67 2.08 7.13 -7.73
N TYR A 68 1.79 6.04 -7.02
CA TYR A 68 2.60 5.63 -5.88
C TYR A 68 4.06 5.35 -6.30
N GLU A 69 4.26 4.69 -7.45
CA GLU A 69 5.58 4.45 -8.01
C GLU A 69 6.23 5.68 -8.63
N ASN A 70 5.46 6.59 -9.24
CA ASN A 70 5.99 7.86 -9.74
C ASN A 70 6.67 8.66 -8.61
N GLY A 71 6.03 8.71 -7.44
CA GLY A 71 6.61 9.32 -6.25
C GLY A 71 7.92 8.66 -5.79
N TYR A 72 8.04 7.34 -5.96
CA TYR A 72 9.30 6.63 -5.72
C TYR A 72 10.38 6.91 -6.77
N ILE A 73 10.03 7.00 -8.05
CA ILE A 73 10.97 7.36 -9.11
C ILE A 73 11.52 8.76 -8.83
N GLU A 74 10.65 9.73 -8.52
CA GLU A 74 11.08 11.08 -8.15
C GLU A 74 11.98 11.07 -6.91
N ASN A 75 11.61 10.29 -5.88
CA ASN A 75 12.41 10.18 -4.68
C ASN A 75 13.83 9.68 -4.99
N ASP A 76 13.94 8.58 -5.73
CA ASP A 76 15.20 7.88 -5.95
C ASP A 76 16.07 8.51 -7.05
N ILE A 77 15.53 9.43 -7.86
CA ILE A 77 16.25 10.05 -9.01
C ILE A 77 16.51 11.54 -8.80
N LYS A 78 15.50 12.30 -8.35
CA LYS A 78 15.60 13.77 -8.22
C LYS A 78 15.82 14.19 -6.79
N THR A 79 15.12 13.55 -5.86
CA THR A 79 15.11 13.93 -4.46
C THR A 79 16.39 13.52 -3.74
N VAL A 80 16.91 12.32 -4.05
CA VAL A 80 18.16 11.79 -3.49
C VAL A 80 19.37 12.69 -3.74
N LYS A 81 19.39 13.43 -4.86
CA LYS A 81 20.46 14.38 -5.22
C LYS A 81 20.58 15.56 -4.26
N LYS A 82 19.56 15.79 -3.43
CA LYS A 82 19.51 16.87 -2.43
C LYS A 82 19.84 16.37 -1.02
N GLU A 83 20.11 15.08 -0.85
CA GLU A 83 20.42 14.48 0.45
C GLU A 83 21.91 14.63 0.77
N ILE A 84 22.23 14.89 2.04
CA ILE A 84 23.63 14.93 2.53
C ILE A 84 24.26 13.54 2.40
N ASN A 85 23.49 12.48 2.71
CA ASN A 85 23.89 11.09 2.58
C ASN A 85 22.86 10.35 1.70
N PRO A 86 23.08 10.31 0.37
CA PRO A 86 22.09 9.82 -0.58
C PRO A 86 21.78 8.33 -0.40
N THR A 87 20.50 8.00 -0.19
CA THR A 87 20.06 6.59 -0.12
C THR A 87 19.83 6.03 -1.52
N LEU A 88 20.89 5.53 -2.16
CA LEU A 88 20.82 4.97 -3.52
C LEU A 88 20.20 3.56 -3.54
N ARG A 89 19.01 3.45 -4.13
CA ARG A 89 18.29 2.16 -4.29
C ARG A 89 18.52 1.51 -5.65
N ILE A 90 18.75 2.33 -6.67
CA ILE A 90 19.14 1.95 -8.02
C ILE A 90 20.50 2.62 -8.30
N VAL A 91 21.41 1.88 -8.91
CA VAL A 91 22.76 2.34 -9.28
C VAL A 91 23.12 1.88 -10.70
N GLY A 92 24.19 2.45 -11.26
CA GLY A 92 24.74 2.03 -12.55
C GLY A 92 23.85 2.40 -13.75
N GLU A 93 23.86 1.54 -14.78
CA GLU A 93 23.17 1.80 -16.06
C GLU A 93 21.68 2.09 -15.90
N LEU A 94 21.00 1.40 -14.99
CA LEU A 94 19.57 1.60 -14.75
C LEU A 94 19.29 2.98 -14.18
N TYR A 95 20.14 3.48 -13.28
CA TYR A 95 20.02 4.84 -12.75
C TYR A 95 20.19 5.87 -13.87
N ASN A 96 21.26 5.74 -14.67
CA ASN A 96 21.55 6.65 -15.77
C ASN A 96 20.43 6.66 -16.82
N TYR A 97 19.87 5.50 -17.14
CA TYR A 97 18.73 5.38 -18.04
C TYR A 97 17.50 6.14 -17.51
N ILE A 98 17.16 5.95 -16.24
CA ILE A 98 15.96 6.58 -15.66
C ILE A 98 16.16 8.09 -15.52
N ASP A 99 17.32 8.56 -15.04
CA ASP A 99 17.57 10.00 -14.90
C ASP A 99 17.57 10.73 -16.24
N GLY A 100 18.18 10.13 -17.28
CA GLY A 100 18.20 10.68 -18.64
C GLY A 100 16.84 10.62 -19.35
N ASN A 101 15.94 9.72 -18.97
CA ASN A 101 14.62 9.55 -19.59
C ASN A 101 13.46 9.90 -18.66
N TYR A 102 13.71 10.59 -17.54
CA TYR A 102 12.73 10.79 -16.47
C TYR A 102 11.38 11.30 -16.97
N ASN A 103 11.38 12.40 -17.74
CA ASN A 103 10.14 12.99 -18.27
C ASN A 103 9.39 12.03 -19.19
N LYS A 104 10.11 11.31 -20.06
CA LYS A 104 9.53 10.32 -20.97
C LYS A 104 8.87 9.17 -20.20
N ILE A 105 9.53 8.68 -19.14
CA ILE A 105 8.98 7.62 -18.27
C ILE A 105 7.69 8.09 -17.61
N ILE A 106 7.69 9.28 -17.01
CA ILE A 106 6.50 9.83 -16.35
C ILE A 106 5.36 10.05 -17.36
N ILE A 107 5.63 10.63 -18.53
CA ILE A 107 4.62 10.86 -19.58
C ILE A 107 3.99 9.53 -20.03
N ILE A 108 4.80 8.52 -20.35
CA ILE A 108 4.27 7.21 -20.79
C ILE A 108 3.43 6.56 -19.69
N ARG A 109 3.83 6.67 -18.42
CA ARG A 109 3.04 6.14 -17.30
C ARG A 109 1.72 6.89 -17.11
N ILE A 110 1.68 8.21 -17.37
CA ILE A 110 0.44 9.00 -17.37
C ILE A 110 -0.47 8.61 -18.54
N LEU A 111 0.09 8.38 -19.74
CA LEU A 111 -0.68 7.89 -20.89
C LEU A 111 -1.26 6.49 -20.62
N PHE A 112 -0.47 5.60 -20.02
CA PHE A 112 -0.93 4.28 -19.60
C PHE A 112 -2.04 4.38 -18.55
N TYR A 113 -1.91 5.31 -17.59
CA TYR A 113 -2.95 5.60 -16.62
C TYR A 113 -4.25 6.07 -17.29
N ALA A 114 -4.17 7.03 -18.22
CA ALA A 114 -5.35 7.54 -18.94
C ALA A 114 -6.03 6.45 -19.78
N LEU A 115 -5.24 5.63 -20.48
CA LEU A 115 -5.77 4.47 -21.21
C LEU A 115 -6.44 3.47 -20.26
N SER A 116 -5.81 3.18 -19.11
CA SER A 116 -6.36 2.25 -18.12
C SER A 116 -7.65 2.76 -17.49
N LEU A 117 -7.77 4.07 -17.26
CA LEU A 117 -9.02 4.70 -16.81
C LEU A 117 -10.13 4.59 -17.85
N TYR A 118 -9.81 4.87 -19.12
CA TYR A 118 -10.76 4.72 -20.22
C TYR A 118 -11.24 3.26 -20.36
N LEU A 119 -10.33 2.30 -20.20
CA LEU A 119 -10.73 0.89 -20.19
C LEU A 119 -11.58 0.55 -18.95
N LEU A 120 -11.24 1.09 -17.77
CA LEU A 120 -11.97 0.86 -16.53
C LEU A 120 -13.42 1.37 -16.60
N SER A 121 -13.68 2.48 -17.32
CA SER A 121 -15.04 3.06 -17.41
C SER A 121 -16.05 2.16 -18.14
N PHE A 122 -15.61 1.13 -18.86
CA PHE A 122 -16.51 0.13 -19.45
C PHE A 122 -17.02 -0.90 -18.43
N PHE A 123 -16.40 -0.99 -17.24
CA PHE A 123 -16.64 -2.06 -16.27
C PHE A 123 -17.14 -1.56 -14.92
N THR A 124 -17.26 -0.25 -14.70
CA THR A 124 -17.65 0.33 -13.42
C THR A 124 -18.43 1.63 -13.59
N ILE A 125 -19.01 2.11 -12.50
CA ILE A 125 -19.77 3.37 -12.46
C ILE A 125 -18.83 4.58 -12.45
N ASP A 126 -19.32 5.72 -12.96
CA ASP A 126 -18.54 6.96 -13.06
C ASP A 126 -17.97 7.43 -11.70
N ASP A 127 -18.70 7.21 -10.61
CA ASP A 127 -18.26 7.54 -9.25
C ASP A 127 -16.93 6.87 -8.88
N VAL A 128 -16.72 5.60 -9.26
CA VAL A 128 -15.45 4.89 -9.04
C VAL A 128 -14.33 5.55 -9.84
N ILE A 129 -14.58 5.89 -11.11
CA ILE A 129 -13.59 6.54 -11.98
C ILE A 129 -13.16 7.89 -11.39
N VAL A 130 -14.12 8.71 -10.97
CA VAL A 130 -13.85 10.01 -10.33
C VAL A 130 -13.02 9.81 -9.05
N LYS A 131 -13.34 8.80 -8.23
CA LYS A 131 -12.57 8.50 -7.03
C LYS A 131 -11.17 7.98 -7.34
N VAL A 132 -10.96 7.16 -8.37
CA VAL A 132 -9.63 6.75 -8.81
C VAL A 132 -8.79 7.96 -9.18
N VAL A 133 -9.36 8.92 -9.93
CA VAL A 133 -8.69 10.19 -10.28
C VAL A 133 -8.33 10.98 -9.03
N PHE A 134 -9.31 11.22 -8.16
CA PHE A 134 -9.11 11.96 -6.91
C PHE A 134 -8.01 11.36 -6.05
N TYR A 135 -8.05 10.05 -5.78
CA TYR A 135 -7.07 9.38 -4.92
C TYR A 135 -5.69 9.23 -5.58
N SER A 136 -5.62 9.21 -6.91
CA SER A 136 -4.36 9.27 -7.67
C SER A 136 -3.67 10.62 -7.50
N ILE A 137 -4.43 11.72 -7.62
CA ILE A 137 -3.93 13.08 -7.36
C ILE A 137 -3.54 13.22 -5.89
N ALA A 138 -4.39 12.78 -4.95
CA ALA A 138 -4.10 12.82 -3.53
C ALA A 138 -2.81 12.06 -3.18
N THR A 139 -2.59 10.88 -3.77
CA THR A 139 -1.35 10.10 -3.59
C THR A 139 -0.13 10.88 -4.06
N SER A 140 -0.23 11.57 -5.21
CA SER A 140 0.85 12.41 -5.75
C SER A 140 1.17 13.59 -4.84
N VAL A 141 0.14 14.26 -4.31
CA VAL A 141 0.29 15.38 -3.37
C VAL A 141 0.96 14.92 -2.07
N ILE A 142 0.51 13.79 -1.49
CA ILE A 142 1.15 13.22 -0.29
C ILE A 142 2.62 12.92 -0.56
N TYR A 143 2.94 12.34 -1.72
CA TYR A 143 4.31 12.05 -2.11
C TYR A 143 5.17 13.30 -2.25
N PHE A 144 4.65 14.35 -2.86
CA PHE A 144 5.35 15.62 -3.00
C PHE A 144 5.77 16.17 -1.62
N PHE A 145 4.84 16.19 -0.66
CA PHE A 145 5.16 16.63 0.70
C PHE A 145 6.15 15.69 1.40
N HIS A 146 5.98 14.37 1.25
CA HIS A 146 6.91 13.39 1.80
C HIS A 146 8.34 13.57 1.24
N ASN A 147 8.46 13.77 -0.06
CA ASN A 147 9.72 13.96 -0.77
C ASN A 147 10.37 15.32 -0.45
N LYS A 148 9.64 16.32 0.02
CA LYS A 148 10.21 17.58 0.51
C LYS A 148 10.60 17.56 1.99
N THR A 149 9.97 16.72 2.79
CA THR A 149 10.15 16.72 4.25
C THR A 149 11.42 15.97 4.67
N ARG A 150 12.27 16.61 5.48
CA ARG A 150 13.56 16.05 5.95
C ARG A 150 13.75 16.01 7.47
N ASN A 151 12.80 16.52 8.22
CA ASN A 151 12.82 16.51 9.68
C ASN A 151 11.89 15.41 10.23
N ALA A 152 11.59 15.45 11.52
CA ALA A 152 10.70 14.50 12.19
C ALA A 152 9.30 14.40 11.57
N MET A 153 8.80 15.45 10.88
CA MET A 153 7.52 15.41 10.15
C MET A 153 7.53 14.40 9.00
N LYS A 154 8.70 13.88 8.59
CA LYS A 154 8.81 12.78 7.63
C LYS A 154 8.10 11.53 8.13
N VAL A 155 8.03 11.32 9.44
CA VAL A 155 7.29 10.22 10.08
C VAL A 155 5.78 10.40 9.90
N PHE A 156 5.26 11.61 10.06
CA PHE A 156 3.85 11.91 9.82
C PHE A 156 3.47 11.79 8.33
N THR A 157 4.28 12.35 7.43
CA THR A 157 4.03 12.18 5.98
C THR A 157 4.15 10.71 5.54
N PHE A 158 4.97 9.90 6.20
CA PHE A 158 5.01 8.46 5.99
C PHE A 158 3.70 7.78 6.43
N LEU A 159 3.08 8.21 7.54
CA LEU A 159 1.77 7.68 7.95
C LEU A 159 0.74 7.90 6.83
N LEU A 160 0.65 9.12 6.30
CA LEU A 160 -0.24 9.44 5.17
C LEU A 160 0.06 8.58 3.94
N LEU A 161 1.33 8.40 3.62
CA LEU A 161 1.79 7.59 2.48
C LEU A 161 1.50 6.10 2.67
N SER A 162 1.59 5.59 3.89
CA SER A 162 1.26 4.21 4.21
C SER A 162 -0.25 4.00 4.20
N SER A 163 -1.02 4.98 4.68
CA SER A 163 -2.49 4.97 4.61
C SER A 163 -2.97 4.96 3.18
N SER A 164 -2.38 5.74 2.27
CA SER A 164 -2.82 5.80 0.87
C SER A 164 -2.73 4.44 0.16
N ARG A 165 -1.83 3.55 0.57
CA ARG A 165 -1.71 2.20 -0.01
C ARG A 165 -2.81 1.24 0.39
N PHE A 166 -3.43 1.45 1.54
CA PHE A 166 -4.39 0.51 2.11
C PHE A 166 -5.80 1.10 2.12
N ILE A 167 -5.94 2.37 2.49
CA ILE A 167 -7.23 3.05 2.65
C ILE A 167 -7.76 3.56 1.31
N PHE A 168 -6.92 4.17 0.46
CA PHE A 168 -7.44 4.75 -0.78
C PHE A 168 -8.05 3.70 -1.72
N PRO A 169 -7.47 2.49 -1.89
CA PRO A 169 -8.14 1.43 -2.63
C PRO A 169 -9.53 1.10 -2.08
N LEU A 170 -9.74 1.10 -0.76
CA LEU A 170 -11.06 0.86 -0.16
C LEU A 170 -12.01 2.04 -0.42
N MET A 171 -11.52 3.27 -0.25
CA MET A 171 -12.33 4.47 -0.42
C MET A 171 -12.75 4.73 -1.87
N ILE A 172 -11.99 4.25 -2.86
CA ILE A 172 -12.40 4.26 -4.27
C ILE A 172 -13.76 3.58 -4.46
N PHE A 173 -14.01 2.51 -3.70
CA PHE A 173 -15.25 1.74 -3.77
C PHE A 173 -16.23 2.07 -2.64
N SER A 174 -16.10 3.24 -2.01
CA SER A 174 -16.96 3.66 -0.89
C SER A 174 -18.46 3.67 -1.21
N SER A 175 -18.84 3.77 -2.48
CA SER A 175 -20.23 3.66 -2.96
C SER A 175 -20.79 2.23 -2.90
N TYR A 176 -19.92 1.21 -2.92
CA TYR A 176 -20.30 -0.20 -2.80
C TYR A 176 -20.21 -0.73 -1.36
N ILE A 177 -19.61 0.04 -0.44
CA ILE A 177 -19.46 -0.36 0.95
C ILE A 177 -20.82 -0.26 1.64
N VAL A 178 -21.22 -1.31 2.36
CA VAL A 178 -22.44 -1.29 3.18
C VAL A 178 -22.33 -0.11 4.17
N PRO A 179 -23.33 0.78 4.26
CA PRO A 179 -23.22 2.03 5.03
C PRO A 179 -22.74 1.85 6.48
N GLU A 180 -23.25 0.83 7.18
CA GLU A 180 -22.87 0.50 8.56
C GLU A 180 -21.40 0.08 8.69
N LYS A 181 -20.80 -0.41 7.59
CA LYS A 181 -19.43 -0.91 7.57
C LYS A 181 -18.39 0.16 7.22
N ILE A 182 -18.80 1.37 6.84
CA ILE A 182 -17.87 2.41 6.36
C ILE A 182 -16.79 2.77 7.40
N GLY A 183 -17.15 2.78 8.69
CA GLY A 183 -16.22 3.05 9.78
C GLY A 183 -15.08 2.03 9.90
N PHE A 184 -15.31 0.78 9.49
CA PHE A 184 -14.27 -0.25 9.49
C PHE A 184 -13.18 0.01 8.44
N THR A 185 -13.44 0.85 7.44
CA THR A 185 -12.39 1.31 6.51
C THR A 185 -11.27 1.99 7.27
N PHE A 186 -11.56 2.86 8.24
CA PHE A 186 -10.52 3.50 9.04
C PHE A 186 -9.91 2.56 10.07
N LEU A 187 -10.69 1.64 10.64
CA LEU A 187 -10.17 0.61 11.54
C LEU A 187 -9.18 -0.33 10.83
N SER A 188 -9.30 -0.48 9.50
CA SER A 188 -8.37 -1.28 8.69
C SER A 188 -6.92 -0.78 8.72
N LEU A 189 -6.67 0.45 9.19
CA LEU A 189 -5.31 0.95 9.43
C LEU A 189 -4.48 0.02 10.33
N PHE A 190 -5.13 -0.70 11.25
CA PHE A 190 -4.46 -1.65 12.14
C PHE A 190 -3.95 -2.91 11.42
N ILE A 191 -4.43 -3.21 10.20
CA ILE A 191 -3.96 -4.36 9.42
C ILE A 191 -2.54 -4.14 8.91
N TYR A 192 -2.20 -2.94 8.45
CA TYR A 192 -0.90 -2.67 7.82
C TYR A 192 -0.28 -1.33 8.18
N THR A 193 -1.07 -0.25 8.18
CA THR A 193 -0.54 1.11 8.33
C THR A 193 0.07 1.34 9.70
N ILE A 194 -0.63 1.02 10.79
CA ILE A 194 -0.16 1.24 12.16
C ILE A 194 1.15 0.48 12.46
N PRO A 195 1.29 -0.83 12.16
CA PRO A 195 2.55 -1.51 12.42
C PRO A 195 3.69 -0.97 11.55
N ALA A 196 3.41 -0.61 10.29
CA ALA A 196 4.41 0.02 9.41
C ALA A 196 4.85 1.40 9.93
N PHE A 197 3.91 2.20 10.43
CA PHE A 197 4.15 3.53 10.99
C PHE A 197 5.07 3.47 12.20
N PHE A 198 4.81 2.58 13.16
CA PHE A 198 5.65 2.49 14.35
C PHE A 198 7.06 1.99 14.04
N ILE A 199 7.20 1.03 13.13
CA ILE A 199 8.51 0.58 12.64
C ILE A 199 9.26 1.73 11.95
N TYR A 200 8.58 2.51 11.11
CA TYR A 200 9.21 3.66 10.45
C TYR A 200 9.64 4.72 11.46
N SER A 201 8.81 4.97 12.47
CA SER A 201 9.08 5.94 13.54
C SER A 201 10.34 5.63 14.33
N ALA A 202 10.69 4.35 14.52
CA ALA A 202 11.91 3.91 15.18
C ALA A 202 13.23 4.35 14.49
N LYS A 203 13.16 4.74 13.21
CA LYS A 203 14.30 5.31 12.48
C LYS A 203 14.64 6.72 12.96
N THR A 204 13.64 7.46 13.43
CA THR A 204 13.78 8.86 13.83
C THR A 204 13.80 9.03 15.35
N PHE A 205 12.94 8.31 16.08
CA PHE A 205 12.77 8.51 17.51
C PHE A 205 13.38 7.37 18.33
N THR A 206 14.27 7.71 19.28
CA THR A 206 14.98 6.74 20.13
C THR A 206 14.03 5.91 21.00
N VAL A 207 12.99 6.54 21.58
CA VAL A 207 11.97 5.84 22.37
C VAL A 207 11.27 4.77 21.52
N MET A 208 10.91 5.10 20.28
CA MET A 208 10.31 4.13 19.37
C MET A 208 11.27 3.01 19.02
N ARG A 209 12.57 3.29 18.85
CA ARG A 209 13.58 2.25 18.62
C ARG A 209 13.66 1.25 19.78
N PHE A 210 13.57 1.73 21.01
CA PHE A 210 13.53 0.88 22.21
C PHE A 210 12.26 0.00 22.23
N VAL A 211 11.09 0.59 21.97
CA VAL A 211 9.80 -0.13 21.95
C VAL A 211 9.76 -1.19 20.85
N ILE A 212 10.21 -0.86 19.64
CA ILE A 212 10.20 -1.78 18.50
C ILE A 212 11.26 -2.87 18.65
N GLY A 213 12.47 -2.51 19.10
CA GLY A 213 13.60 -3.42 19.15
C GLY A 213 13.81 -4.12 17.81
N GLN A 214 13.62 -5.45 17.78
CA GLN A 214 13.71 -6.24 16.56
C GLN A 214 12.38 -6.23 15.78
N GLU A 215 12.38 -5.71 14.55
CA GLU A 215 11.17 -5.53 13.72
C GLU A 215 10.30 -6.80 13.60
N ASN A 216 10.90 -7.97 13.37
CA ASN A 216 10.14 -9.22 13.24
C ASN A 216 9.48 -9.65 14.55
N LYS A 217 10.17 -9.48 15.69
CA LYS A 217 9.60 -9.76 17.02
C LYS A 217 8.45 -8.81 17.31
N TYR A 218 8.62 -7.52 17.01
CA TYR A 218 7.57 -6.53 17.14
C TYR A 218 6.33 -6.90 16.31
N LYS A 219 6.50 -7.24 15.02
CA LYS A 219 5.37 -7.61 14.17
C LYS A 219 4.60 -8.82 14.72
N LEU A 220 5.31 -9.88 15.17
CA LEU A 220 4.66 -11.05 15.75
C LEU A 220 3.80 -10.68 16.97
N ILE A 221 4.35 -9.89 17.89
CA ILE A 221 3.62 -9.43 19.08
C ILE A 221 2.44 -8.55 18.67
N TYR A 222 2.67 -7.60 17.76
CA TYR A 222 1.64 -6.69 17.27
C TYR A 222 0.45 -7.44 16.67
N TYR A 223 0.68 -8.36 15.73
CA TYR A 223 -0.41 -9.07 15.07
C TYR A 223 -1.13 -10.03 16.01
N ALA A 224 -0.42 -10.65 16.96
CA ALA A 224 -1.06 -11.47 18.00
C ALA A 224 -1.98 -10.63 18.89
N VAL A 225 -1.48 -9.51 19.42
CA VAL A 225 -2.27 -8.62 20.30
C VAL A 225 -3.43 -7.97 19.55
N ALA A 226 -3.19 -7.44 18.35
CA ALA A 226 -4.24 -6.85 17.53
C ALA A 226 -5.33 -7.86 17.16
N CYS A 227 -4.94 -9.10 16.83
CA CYS A 227 -5.90 -10.17 16.56
C CYS A 227 -6.78 -10.45 17.80
N ILE A 228 -6.18 -10.56 18.99
CA ILE A 228 -6.92 -10.79 20.24
C ILE A 228 -7.89 -9.62 20.50
N ILE A 229 -7.42 -8.38 20.41
CA ILE A 229 -8.26 -7.19 20.64
C ILE A 229 -9.45 -7.16 19.68
N ILE A 230 -9.22 -7.40 18.39
CA ILE A 230 -10.30 -7.39 17.38
C ILE A 230 -11.31 -8.52 17.62
N LEU A 231 -10.85 -9.71 18.00
CA LEU A 231 -11.74 -10.82 18.36
C LEU A 231 -12.53 -10.52 19.63
N MET A 232 -11.91 -9.90 20.64
CA MET A 232 -12.64 -9.43 21.83
C MET A 232 -13.71 -8.40 21.48
N LEU A 233 -13.38 -7.41 20.63
CA LEU A 233 -14.37 -6.42 20.15
C LEU A 233 -15.53 -7.08 19.41
N TYR A 234 -15.26 -8.12 18.62
CA TYR A 234 -16.30 -8.92 17.96
C TYR A 234 -17.21 -9.62 18.96
N PHE A 235 -16.66 -10.40 19.90
CA PHE A 235 -17.46 -11.21 20.82
C PHE A 235 -18.22 -10.40 21.87
N PHE A 236 -17.64 -9.28 22.34
CA PHE A 236 -18.15 -8.55 23.51
C PHE A 236 -18.85 -7.23 23.19
N VAL A 237 -18.66 -6.64 22.01
CA VAL A 237 -19.16 -5.29 21.73
C VAL A 237 -20.09 -5.24 20.52
N LEU A 238 -19.58 -5.54 19.33
CA LEU A 238 -20.27 -5.13 18.10
C LEU A 238 -20.79 -6.28 17.23
N ARG A 239 -20.28 -7.51 17.37
CA ARG A 239 -20.67 -8.71 16.60
C ARG A 239 -20.80 -8.52 15.07
N PHE A 240 -20.10 -7.56 14.47
CA PHE A 240 -20.04 -7.42 13.01
C PHE A 240 -19.08 -8.44 12.41
N ASP A 241 -19.51 -9.17 11.40
CA ASP A 241 -18.68 -10.16 10.67
C ASP A 241 -17.39 -9.55 10.10
N VAL A 242 -17.39 -8.24 9.82
CA VAL A 242 -16.21 -7.49 9.38
C VAL A 242 -15.07 -7.58 10.40
N LEU A 243 -15.39 -7.55 11.70
CA LEU A 243 -14.40 -7.69 12.76
C LEU A 243 -13.84 -9.10 12.82
N LEU A 244 -14.69 -10.12 12.62
CA LEU A 244 -14.24 -11.50 12.55
C LEU A 244 -13.27 -11.71 11.37
N LEU A 245 -13.61 -11.18 10.19
CA LEU A 245 -12.71 -11.20 9.03
C LEU A 245 -11.41 -10.42 9.28
N MET A 246 -11.49 -9.24 9.91
CA MET A 246 -10.31 -8.46 10.27
C MET A 246 -9.40 -9.26 11.22
N GLY A 247 -9.98 -9.95 12.21
CA GLY A 247 -9.27 -10.88 13.08
C GLY A 247 -8.59 -12.01 12.29
N ALA A 248 -9.29 -12.63 11.36
CA ALA A 248 -8.73 -13.66 10.48
C ALA A 248 -7.57 -13.14 9.62
N ILE A 249 -7.67 -11.92 9.09
CA ILE A 249 -6.59 -11.27 8.32
C ILE A 249 -5.38 -10.99 9.24
N LEU A 250 -5.58 -10.50 10.46
CA LEU A 250 -4.49 -10.27 11.42
C LEU A 250 -3.80 -11.57 11.81
N PHE A 251 -4.57 -12.66 12.01
CA PHE A 251 -4.03 -13.99 12.24
C PHE A 251 -3.24 -14.52 11.04
N TYR A 252 -3.76 -14.31 9.82
CA TYR A 252 -3.03 -14.62 8.59
C TYR A 252 -1.68 -13.87 8.52
N MET A 253 -1.65 -12.58 8.87
CA MET A 253 -0.42 -11.79 8.90
C MET A 253 0.59 -12.32 9.92
N LEU A 254 0.11 -12.75 11.10
CA LEU A 254 0.92 -13.42 12.13
C LEU A 254 1.57 -14.71 11.60
N LEU A 255 0.80 -15.55 10.90
CA LEU A 255 1.31 -16.78 10.28
C LEU A 255 2.36 -16.46 9.19
N LEU A 256 2.07 -15.49 8.31
CA LEU A 256 2.97 -15.11 7.22
C LEU A 256 4.34 -14.65 7.74
N ILE A 257 4.38 -13.92 8.85
CA ILE A 257 5.62 -13.46 9.47
C ILE A 257 6.35 -14.61 10.17
N SER A 258 5.60 -15.51 10.81
CA SER A 258 6.16 -16.71 11.45
C SER A 258 6.86 -17.60 10.43
N LEU A 259 6.23 -17.83 9.27
CA LEU A 259 6.80 -18.61 8.17
C LEU A 259 8.08 -17.97 7.61
N LYS A 260 8.11 -16.65 7.42
CA LYS A 260 9.33 -15.95 6.96
C LYS A 260 10.50 -16.10 7.93
N LYS A 261 10.23 -16.25 9.24
CA LYS A 261 11.28 -16.48 10.24
C LYS A 261 11.85 -17.90 10.15
N ILE A 262 11.03 -18.88 9.78
CA ILE A 262 11.44 -20.28 9.61
C ILE A 262 12.23 -20.45 8.31
N LEU A 263 11.77 -19.87 7.21
CA LEU A 263 12.39 -20.01 5.87
C LEU A 263 13.70 -19.23 5.68
N ASN A 264 13.98 -18.25 6.53
CA ASN A 264 15.22 -17.45 6.51
C ASN A 264 16.21 -17.84 7.62
N LYS A 265 15.94 -18.94 8.34
CA LYS A 265 16.93 -19.62 9.18
C LYS A 265 17.61 -20.69 8.35
#